data_AF-C2XT10-F1
#
_entry.id   AF-C2XT10-F1
#
_cell.length_a   1.000
_cell.length_b   1.000
_cell.length_c   1.000
_cell.angle_alpha   90.00
_cell.angle_beta   90.00
_cell.angle_gamma   90.00
#
_symmetry.space_group_name_H-M   'P 1'
#
loop_
_entity.id
_entity.type
_entity.pdbx_description
1 polymer ?
#
loop_
_entity_poly.entity_id
_entity_poly.type
_entity_poly.pdbx_seq_one_letter_code
_entity_poly.pdbx_strand_id
1 'polypeptide(L)'
;MENENFIQVKAIEMTGKRSKTIYCITDKGSQEFKRLLKESFQKTSVMFPKHLYTALTFLSEEESMREEILEALEEQKSEIRSTYEEMREGERLKDNAPAYVKLIFENMYEQCEMQLRFIHRLEKLLKK
;
A
#
# COMPACT_ATOMS: atom_id res chain seq x y z
N MET A 1 -17.68 5.29 -14.64
CA MET A 1 -17.52 3.98 -15.32
C MET A 1 -18.54 3.78 -16.44
N GLU A 2 -19.83 3.48 -16.17
CA GLU A 2 -20.88 3.40 -17.22
C GLU A 2 -21.27 4.78 -17.76
N ASN A 3 -21.54 5.76 -16.89
CA ASN A 3 -21.87 7.13 -17.27
C ASN A 3 -20.75 7.84 -18.06
N GLU A 4 -19.51 7.36 -17.93
CA GLU A 4 -18.34 7.86 -18.66
C GLU A 4 -18.06 7.06 -19.94
N ASN A 5 -18.86 6.03 -20.21
CA ASN A 5 -18.78 5.10 -21.34
C ASN A 5 -17.46 4.31 -21.41
N PHE A 6 -16.88 3.95 -20.26
CA PHE A 6 -15.67 3.10 -20.19
C PHE A 6 -15.99 1.60 -20.11
N ILE A 7 -17.17 1.27 -19.59
CA ILE A 7 -17.70 -0.09 -19.57
C ILE A 7 -19.14 -0.07 -20.06
N GLN A 8 -19.62 -1.19 -20.57
CA GLN A 8 -21.00 -1.41 -21.00
C GLN A 8 -21.51 -2.76 -20.50
N VAL A 9 -22.83 -2.90 -20.39
CA VAL A 9 -23.45 -4.20 -20.05
C VAL A 9 -23.26 -5.16 -21.22
N LYS A 10 -22.57 -6.27 -20.96
CA LYS A 10 -22.41 -7.38 -21.91
C LYS A 10 -23.59 -8.34 -21.85
N ALA A 11 -24.06 -8.67 -20.64
CA ALA A 11 -25.17 -9.59 -20.43
C ALA A 11 -25.79 -9.39 -19.04
N ILE A 12 -27.03 -9.88 -18.87
CA ILE A 12 -27.66 -10.05 -17.56
C ILE A 12 -28.06 -11.52 -17.46
N GLU A 13 -27.43 -12.26 -16.55
CA GLU A 13 -27.73 -13.66 -16.29
C GLU A 13 -28.67 -13.79 -15.11
N MET A 14 -29.63 -14.71 -15.19
CA MET A 14 -30.52 -15.03 -14.07
C MET A 14 -30.08 -16.34 -13.42
N THR A 15 -29.90 -16.34 -12.11
CA THR A 15 -29.67 -17.54 -11.31
C THR A 15 -30.74 -17.61 -10.22
N GLY A 16 -31.82 -18.33 -10.50
CA GLY A 16 -33.03 -18.32 -9.67
C GLY A 16 -33.68 -16.93 -9.66
N LYS A 17 -33.87 -16.35 -8.46
CA LYS A 17 -34.43 -14.99 -8.29
C LYS A 17 -33.39 -13.86 -8.36
N ARG A 18 -32.10 -14.17 -8.53
CA ARG A 18 -31.01 -13.17 -8.55
C ARG A 18 -30.57 -12.91 -9.98
N SER A 19 -30.41 -11.64 -10.34
CA SER A 19 -29.75 -11.22 -11.58
C SER A 19 -28.27 -10.96 -11.33
N LYS A 20 -27.45 -11.28 -12.32
CA LYS A 20 -26.02 -10.98 -12.38
C LYS A 20 -25.74 -10.21 -13.65
N THR A 21 -25.38 -8.94 -13.51
CA THR A 21 -24.95 -8.10 -14.64
C THR A 21 -23.48 -8.38 -14.94
N ILE A 22 -23.18 -8.69 -16.20
CA ILE A 22 -21.83 -8.90 -16.71
C ILE A 22 -21.47 -7.67 -17.53
N TYR A 23 -20.31 -7.09 -17.22
CA TYR A 23 -19.78 -5.92 -17.91
C TYR A 23 -18.66 -6.29 -18.86
N CYS A 24 -18.48 -5.50 -19.92
CA CYS A 24 -17.27 -5.49 -20.73
C CYS A 24 -16.72 -4.08 -20.89
N ILE A 25 -15.42 -3.98 -21.11
CA ILE A 25 -14.74 -2.72 -21.40
C ILE A 25 -15.13 -2.25 -22.82
N THR A 26 -15.34 -0.95 -22.99
CA THR A 26 -15.55 -0.34 -24.31
C THR A 26 -14.21 0.02 -24.96
N ASP A 27 -14.21 0.43 -26.23
CA ASP A 27 -12.99 0.95 -26.88
C ASP A 27 -12.44 2.18 -26.16
N LYS A 28 -13.34 3.09 -25.75
CA LYS A 28 -12.99 4.28 -24.94
C LYS A 28 -12.37 3.85 -23.60
N GLY A 29 -12.95 2.86 -22.93
CA GLY A 29 -12.40 2.30 -21.70
C GLY A 29 -11.03 1.65 -21.90
N SER A 30 -10.81 0.95 -23.02
CA SER A 30 -9.53 0.33 -23.35
C SER A 30 -8.44 1.37 -23.59
N GLN A 31 -8.76 2.46 -24.29
CA GLN A 31 -7.84 3.58 -24.48
C GLN A 31 -7.48 4.24 -23.14
N GLU A 32 -8.50 4.46 -22.30
CA GLU A 32 -8.29 5.06 -20.98
C GLU A 32 -7.46 4.15 -20.05
N PHE A 33 -7.72 2.84 -20.07
CA PHE A 33 -6.91 1.85 -19.35
C PHE A 33 -5.43 1.93 -19.75
N LYS A 34 -5.14 1.97 -21.06
CA LYS A 34 -3.76 2.08 -21.56
C LYS A 34 -3.10 3.39 -21.13
N ARG A 35 -3.85 4.51 -21.14
CA ARG A 35 -3.38 5.82 -20.68
C ARG A 35 -3.00 5.76 -19.20
N LEU A 36 -3.92 5.29 -18.35
CA LEU A 36 -3.71 5.18 -16.90
C LEU A 36 -2.58 4.20 -16.55
N LEU A 37 -2.47 3.09 -17.29
CA LEU A 37 -1.39 2.13 -17.12
C LEU A 37 -0.04 2.79 -17.39
N LYS A 38 0.10 3.50 -18.51
CA LYS A 38 1.31 4.25 -18.84
C LYS A 38 1.63 5.31 -17.79
N GLU A 39 0.64 6.09 -17.37
CA GLU A 39 0.81 7.15 -16.37
C GLU A 39 1.28 6.62 -15.02
N SER A 40 0.83 5.42 -14.65
CA SER A 40 1.25 4.78 -13.40
C SER A 40 2.75 4.45 -13.39
N PHE A 41 3.32 4.06 -14.54
CA PHE A 41 4.76 3.84 -14.67
C PHE A 41 5.59 5.13 -14.72
N GLN A 42 4.96 6.28 -14.96
CA GLN A 42 5.63 7.58 -15.03
C GLN A 42 5.66 8.29 -13.68
N LYS A 43 4.81 7.91 -12.73
CA LYS A 43 4.76 8.49 -11.40
C LYS A 43 5.91 7.96 -10.54
N THR A 44 6.47 8.83 -9.71
CA THR A 44 7.42 8.40 -8.67
C THR A 44 6.72 7.46 -7.69
N SER A 45 7.40 6.39 -7.31
CA SER A 45 6.94 5.42 -6.30
C SER A 45 7.53 5.68 -4.92
N VAL A 46 8.41 6.68 -4.77
CA VAL A 46 9.06 6.97 -3.49
C VAL A 46 8.09 7.72 -2.57
N MET A 47 7.78 7.11 -1.42
CA MET A 47 6.93 7.68 -0.37
C MET A 47 7.74 7.90 0.90
N PHE A 48 7.75 9.14 1.41
CA PHE A 48 8.46 9.51 2.64
C PHE A 48 7.47 9.72 3.81
N PRO A 49 7.79 9.25 5.03
CA PRO A 49 6.94 9.42 6.22
C PRO A 49 7.03 10.85 6.77
N LYS A 50 6.40 11.80 6.06
CA LYS A 50 6.50 13.25 6.32
C LYS A 50 6.15 13.62 7.76
N HIS A 51 5.13 13.01 8.35
CA HIS A 51 4.73 13.28 9.74
C HIS A 51 5.82 12.92 10.75
N LEU A 52 6.44 11.73 10.60
CA LEU A 52 7.54 11.31 11.45
C LEU A 52 8.73 12.26 11.29
N TYR A 53 9.05 12.66 10.06
CA TYR A 53 10.16 13.58 9.81
C TYR A 53 9.91 14.96 10.44
N THR A 54 8.69 15.49 10.33
CA THR A 54 8.31 16.73 11.00
C THR A 54 8.36 16.59 12.52
N ALA A 55 7.88 15.50 13.11
CA ALA A 55 7.99 15.28 14.56
C ALA A 55 9.47 15.27 15.02
N LEU A 56 10.34 14.62 14.25
CA LEU A 56 11.78 14.57 14.55
C LEU A 56 12.47 15.94 14.51
N THR A 57 11.97 16.90 13.73
CA THR A 57 12.54 18.25 13.73
C THR A 57 12.25 19.04 15.01
N PHE A 58 11.27 18.62 15.81
CA PHE A 58 10.90 19.25 17.09
C PHE A 58 11.30 18.41 18.31
N LEU A 59 12.02 17.31 18.10
CA LEU A 59 12.36 16.37 19.16
C LEU A 59 13.14 17.02 20.32
N SER A 60 13.95 18.04 20.03
CA SER A 60 14.71 18.79 21.04
C SER A 60 13.89 19.76 21.88
N GLU A 61 12.68 20.11 21.43
CA GLU A 61 11.85 21.12 22.11
C GLU A 61 11.11 20.54 23.32
N GLU A 62 10.88 19.22 23.35
CA GLU A 62 10.07 18.55 24.37
C GLU A 62 10.73 17.24 24.85
N GLU A 63 11.90 17.35 25.49
CA GLU A 63 12.64 16.18 26.02
C GLU A 63 11.84 15.38 27.07
N SER A 64 10.86 16.01 27.71
CA SER A 64 9.96 15.40 28.70
C SER A 64 9.10 14.29 28.12
N MET A 65 8.82 14.32 26.81
CA MET A 65 7.95 13.36 26.11
C MET A 65 8.67 12.07 25.67
N ARG A 66 9.91 11.84 26.12
CA ARG A 66 10.77 10.77 25.60
C ARG A 66 10.15 9.38 25.78
N GLU A 67 9.51 9.12 26.91
CA GLU A 67 8.90 7.81 27.19
C GLU A 67 7.67 7.59 26.30
N GLU A 68 6.81 8.59 26.17
CA GLU A 68 5.62 8.56 25.31
C GLU A 68 6.00 8.40 23.83
N ILE A 69 7.09 9.03 23.39
CA ILE A 69 7.62 8.85 22.03
C ILE A 69 8.10 7.40 21.83
N LEU A 70 8.78 6.81 22.81
CA LEU A 70 9.22 5.40 22.71
C LEU A 70 8.03 4.43 22.65
N GLU A 71 6.97 4.69 23.41
CA GLU A 71 5.72 3.92 23.34
C GLU A 71 5.06 4.04 21.96
N ALA A 72 4.93 5.26 21.44
CA ALA A 72 4.36 5.51 20.11
C ALA A 72 5.19 4.86 18.98
N LEU A 73 6.52 4.79 19.11
CA LEU A 73 7.38 4.09 18.16
C LEU A 73 7.18 2.57 18.22
N GLU A 74 6.88 1.99 19.39
CA GLU A 74 6.53 0.57 19.51
C GLU A 74 5.20 0.26 18.82
N GLU A 75 4.18 1.10 19.02
CA GLU A 75 2.91 0.99 18.30
C GLU A 75 3.13 1.04 16.79
N GLN A 76 3.92 2.01 16.31
CA GLN A 76 4.26 2.12 14.89
C GLN A 76 4.96 0.85 14.35
N LYS A 77 5.90 0.27 15.10
CA LYS A 77 6.55 -1.00 14.71
C LYS A 77 5.55 -2.15 14.64
N SER A 78 4.61 -2.22 15.59
CA SER A 78 3.57 -3.24 15.60
C SER A 78 2.71 -3.18 14.33
N GLU A 79 2.27 -1.99 13.94
CA GLU A 79 1.50 -1.78 12.70
C GLU A 79 2.28 -2.16 11.43
N ILE A 80 3.57 -1.81 11.36
CA ILE A 80 4.42 -2.20 10.22
C ILE A 80 4.60 -3.73 10.15
N ARG A 81 4.72 -4.41 11.30
CA ARG A 81 4.79 -5.88 11.36
C ARG A 81 3.47 -6.52 10.95
N SER A 82 2.33 -5.96 11.36
CA SER A 82 1.01 -6.43 10.89
C SER A 82 0.90 -6.33 9.38
N THR A 83 1.27 -5.17 8.82
CA THR A 83 1.29 -4.94 7.36
C THR A 83 2.18 -5.97 6.65
N TYR A 84 3.37 -6.27 7.21
CA TYR A 84 4.28 -7.26 6.65
C TYR A 84 3.64 -8.66 6.59
N GLU A 85 3.03 -9.13 7.67
CA GLU A 85 2.38 -10.45 7.71
C GLU A 85 1.15 -10.50 6.81
N GLU A 86 0.36 -9.42 6.71
CA GLU A 86 -0.75 -9.33 5.75
C GLU A 86 -0.27 -9.51 4.30
N MET A 87 0.84 -8.86 3.93
CA MET A 87 1.42 -9.02 2.59
C MET A 87 1.96 -10.44 2.37
N ARG A 88 2.50 -11.07 3.42
CA ARG A 88 2.97 -12.46 3.38
C ARG A 88 1.84 -13.46 3.16
N GLU A 89 0.71 -13.29 3.86
CA GLU A 89 -0.48 -14.11 3.63
C GLU A 89 -1.06 -13.87 2.24
N GLY A 90 -1.08 -12.61 1.78
CA GLY A 90 -1.49 -12.24 0.42
C GLY A 90 -0.64 -12.89 -0.68
N GLU A 91 0.67 -13.03 -0.47
CA GLU A 91 1.57 -13.75 -1.38
C GLU A 91 1.26 -15.25 -1.40
N ARG A 92 1.10 -15.87 -0.23
CA ARG A 92 0.81 -17.32 -0.09
C ARG A 92 -0.45 -17.76 -0.83
N LEU A 93 -1.47 -16.90 -0.87
CA LEU A 93 -2.75 -17.19 -1.54
C LEU A 93 -2.69 -17.06 -3.08
N LYS A 94 -1.59 -16.54 -3.63
CA LYS A 94 -1.43 -16.32 -5.08
C LYS A 94 -0.60 -17.42 -5.74
N ASP A 95 -1.25 -18.53 -6.02
CA ASP A 95 -0.65 -19.61 -6.82
C ASP A 95 -0.47 -19.19 -8.30
N ASN A 96 0.63 -19.61 -8.91
CA ASN A 96 0.99 -19.32 -10.32
C ASN A 96 0.98 -17.84 -10.74
N ALA A 97 1.27 -16.92 -9.82
CA ALA A 97 1.34 -15.49 -10.14
C ALA A 97 2.51 -15.18 -11.10
N PRO A 98 2.37 -14.20 -12.01
CA PRO A 98 3.46 -13.74 -12.86
C PRO A 98 4.66 -13.23 -12.04
N ALA A 99 5.87 -13.36 -12.60
CA ALA A 99 7.12 -12.98 -11.90
C ALA A 99 7.12 -11.53 -11.37
N TYR A 100 6.51 -10.58 -12.09
CA TYR A 100 6.41 -9.20 -11.63
C TYR A 100 5.55 -9.03 -10.37
N VAL A 101 4.61 -9.95 -10.09
CA VAL A 101 3.82 -9.95 -8.85
C VAL A 101 4.70 -10.30 -7.66
N LYS A 102 5.64 -11.24 -7.84
CA LYS A 102 6.64 -11.55 -6.81
C LYS A 102 7.52 -10.34 -6.49
N LEU A 103 7.94 -9.60 -7.51
CA LEU A 103 8.71 -8.36 -7.33
C LEU A 103 7.94 -7.30 -6.53
N ILE A 104 6.60 -7.26 -6.65
CA ILE A 104 5.77 -6.35 -5.83
C ILE A 104 5.88 -6.71 -4.36
N PHE A 105 5.72 -7.98 -4.00
CA PHE A 105 5.81 -8.45 -2.62
C PHE A 105 7.22 -8.28 -2.04
N GLU A 106 8.25 -8.64 -2.78
CA GLU A 106 9.65 -8.44 -2.38
C GLU A 106 9.92 -6.96 -2.04
N ASN A 107 9.52 -6.05 -2.92
CA ASN A 107 9.65 -4.61 -2.66
C ASN A 107 8.80 -4.15 -1.46
N MET A 108 7.60 -4.71 -1.23
CA MET A 108 6.80 -4.38 -0.03
C MET A 108 7.52 -4.81 1.26
N TYR A 109 8.09 -6.02 1.29
CA TYR A 109 8.86 -6.52 2.43
C TYR A 109 10.06 -5.61 2.71
N GLU A 110 10.84 -5.29 1.67
CA GLU A 110 12.01 -4.41 1.80
C GLU A 110 11.64 -3.02 2.35
N GLN A 111 10.48 -2.47 1.96
CA GLN A 111 10.00 -1.20 2.49
C GLN A 111 9.63 -1.29 3.97
N CYS A 112 8.88 -2.32 4.39
CA CYS A 112 8.58 -2.55 5.80
C CYS A 112 9.86 -2.69 6.63
N GLU A 113 10.80 -3.51 6.18
CA GLU A 113 12.07 -3.70 6.87
C GLU A 113 12.90 -2.41 6.94
N MET A 114 12.92 -1.62 5.86
CA MET A 114 13.59 -0.34 5.83
C MET A 114 13.05 0.60 6.91
N GLN A 115 11.72 0.68 7.06
CA GLN A 115 11.09 1.51 8.09
C GLN A 115 11.38 0.98 9.50
N LEU A 116 11.30 -0.34 9.72
CA LEU A 116 11.65 -0.95 11.00
C LEU A 116 13.11 -0.67 11.39
N ARG A 117 14.04 -0.74 10.43
CA ARG A 117 15.45 -0.38 10.65
C ARG A 117 15.61 1.10 11.01
N PHE A 118 14.84 1.99 10.38
CA PHE A 118 14.87 3.41 10.70
C PHE A 118 14.37 3.67 12.13
N ILE A 119 13.21 3.13 12.51
CA ILE A 119 12.64 3.28 13.85
C ILE A 119 13.57 2.71 14.92
N HIS A 120 14.15 1.52 14.70
CA HIS A 120 15.11 0.92 15.64
C HIS A 120 16.34 1.81 15.88
N ARG A 121 16.83 2.50 14.84
CA ARG A 121 17.94 3.44 14.99
C ARG A 121 17.53 4.67 15.79
N LEU A 122 16.31 5.15 15.59
CA LEU A 122 15.75 6.26 16.35
C LEU A 122 15.58 5.91 17.84
N GLU A 123 15.01 4.75 18.15
CA GLU A 123 14.87 4.29 19.55
C GLU A 123 16.23 4.18 20.26
N LYS A 124 17.25 3.67 19.56
CA LYS A 124 18.62 3.62 20.09
C LYS A 124 19.21 5.01 20.36
N LEU A 125 18.79 6.02 19.62
CA LEU A 125 19.20 7.41 19.86
C LEU A 125 18.49 7.96 21.09
N LEU A 126 17.19 7.67 21.24
CA LEU A 126 16.36 8.14 22.35
C LEU A 126 16.62 7.43 23.68
N LYS A 127 17.17 6.22 23.67
CA LYS A 127 17.55 5.48 24.88
C LYS A 127 18.95 5.80 25.39
N LYS A 128 19.70 6.63 24.67
CA LYS A 128 20.96 7.20 25.13
C LYS A 128 20.69 8.51 25.87
#